data_AF-A0A8J9V9X3-F1
#
_entry.id   AF-A0A8J9V9X3-F1
#
_cell.length_a   1.000
_cell.length_b   1.000
_cell.length_c   1.000
_cell.angle_alpha   90.00
_cell.angle_beta   90.00
_cell.angle_gamma   90.00
#
_symmetry.space_group_name_H-M   'P 1'
#
loop_
_entity.id
_entity.type
_entity.pdbx_description
1 polymer ?
#
loop_
_entity_poly.entity_id
_entity_poly.type
_entity_poly.pdbx_seq_one_letter_code
_entity_poly.pdbx_strand_id
1 'polypeptide(L)'
;MVIQTFVFLDFEATGLPEKEQNRTKAIELTLLAVSRCDIINADGRNMPPLKKLSFRCNPQRKISLEAATLTGLTNDLLINEPIFKDKIKCINEFLDLPEPVCLVAHSGHKLDFKLLRAEYNDAGAKLPMISLSSSNLKPIDYTLIYWYLKPVYVKTIIMFIRRLLLASRNTVERSDK
;
A
#
# COMPACT_ATOMS: atom_id res chain seq x y z
N MET A 1 10.98 -2.76 -22.35
CA MET A 1 10.74 -1.48 -21.65
C MET A 1 11.35 -1.55 -20.27
N VAL A 2 12.13 -0.55 -19.84
CA VAL A 2 12.83 -0.55 -18.53
C VAL A 2 12.13 0.43 -17.59
N ILE A 3 11.67 -0.04 -16.43
CA ILE A 3 11.02 0.77 -15.39
C ILE A 3 11.97 1.85 -14.89
N GLN A 4 11.52 3.10 -14.80
CA GLN A 4 12.32 4.22 -14.29
C GLN A 4 12.00 4.56 -12.83
N THR A 5 10.76 4.33 -12.39
CA THR A 5 10.34 4.67 -11.02
C THR A 5 9.54 3.53 -10.41
N PHE A 6 9.86 3.17 -9.16
CA PHE A 6 9.09 2.24 -8.36
C PHE A 6 8.30 3.00 -7.30
N VAL A 7 7.01 2.69 -7.18
CA VAL A 7 6.13 3.26 -6.18
C VAL A 7 5.60 2.15 -5.30
N PHE A 8 6.11 2.05 -4.08
CA PHE A 8 5.60 1.12 -3.08
C PHE A 8 4.31 1.67 -2.49
N LEU A 9 3.29 0.82 -2.45
CA LEU A 9 1.94 1.17 -2.06
C LEU A 9 1.47 0.22 -0.96
N ASP A 10 0.85 0.80 0.06
CA ASP A 10 0.22 0.07 1.16
C ASP A 10 -1.09 0.76 1.55
N PHE A 11 -2.13 -0.05 1.78
CA PHE A 11 -3.42 0.39 2.30
C PHE A 11 -3.74 -0.26 3.64
N GLU A 12 -4.25 0.58 4.54
CA GLU A 12 -5.20 0.14 5.55
C GLU A 12 -6.62 0.39 5.09
N ALA A 13 -7.52 -0.51 5.49
CA ALA A 13 -8.90 -0.52 5.00
C ALA A 13 -9.91 -0.83 6.11
N THR A 14 -11.21 -0.63 5.82
CA THR A 14 -12.32 -0.91 6.75
C THR A 14 -12.42 -2.37 7.19
N GLY A 15 -11.90 -3.29 6.36
CA GLY A 15 -11.96 -4.73 6.59
C GLY A 15 -11.37 -5.50 5.40
N LEU A 16 -11.59 -6.82 5.39
CA LEU A 16 -11.21 -7.68 4.27
C LEU A 16 -12.30 -7.69 3.19
N PRO A 17 -11.95 -7.64 1.88
CA PRO A 17 -12.91 -7.64 0.79
C PRO A 17 -13.92 -8.80 0.85
N GLU A 18 -13.46 -10.02 1.16
CA GLU A 18 -14.35 -11.19 1.28
C GLU A 18 -15.37 -11.07 2.44
N LYS A 19 -15.03 -10.35 3.51
CA LYS A 19 -15.91 -10.14 4.68
C LYS A 19 -16.87 -8.96 4.48
N GLU A 20 -16.59 -8.08 3.53
CA GLU A 20 -17.35 -6.85 3.27
C GLU A 20 -18.04 -6.83 1.90
N GLN A 21 -18.25 -7.99 1.27
CA GLN A 21 -18.90 -8.12 -0.04
C GLN A 21 -18.21 -7.26 -1.12
N ASN A 22 -16.87 -7.17 -1.09
CA ASN A 22 -16.05 -6.29 -1.93
C ASN A 22 -16.39 -4.80 -1.85
N ARG A 23 -17.00 -4.35 -0.74
CA ARG A 23 -17.31 -2.93 -0.48
C ARG A 23 -16.34 -2.29 0.51
N THR A 24 -15.13 -2.83 0.59
CA THR A 24 -14.05 -2.34 1.44
C THR A 24 -13.59 -0.96 1.00
N LYS A 25 -13.31 -0.11 1.99
CA LYS A 25 -12.90 1.29 1.81
C LYS A 25 -11.54 1.55 2.42
N ALA A 26 -10.76 2.41 1.78
CA ALA A 26 -9.48 2.87 2.30
C ALA A 26 -9.69 3.71 3.57
N ILE A 27 -8.80 3.55 4.54
CA ILE A 27 -8.73 4.40 5.74
C ILE A 27 -7.37 5.06 5.92
N GLU A 28 -6.31 4.47 5.35
CA GLU A 28 -4.98 5.06 5.25
C GLU A 28 -4.33 4.59 3.94
N LEU A 29 -3.67 5.50 3.22
CA LEU A 29 -2.83 5.20 2.06
C LEU A 29 -1.41 5.68 2.33
N THR A 30 -0.43 4.86 1.98
CA THR A 30 0.98 5.28 1.91
C THR A 30 1.58 4.91 0.56
N LEU A 31 2.24 5.89 -0.06
CA LEU A 31 3.03 5.76 -1.28
C LEU A 31 4.47 6.17 -1.00
N LEU A 32 5.43 5.35 -1.44
CA LEU A 32 6.86 5.65 -1.42
C LEU A 32 7.42 5.49 -2.83
N ALA A 33 7.87 6.58 -3.43
CA ALA A 33 8.46 6.56 -4.77
C ALA A 33 9.99 6.66 -4.71
N VAL A 34 10.66 5.85 -5.52
CA VAL A 34 12.12 5.81 -5.66
C VAL A 34 12.49 5.61 -7.13
N SER A 35 13.50 6.34 -7.60
CA SER A 35 13.98 6.15 -8.97
C SER A 35 14.83 4.89 -9.08
N ARG A 36 14.85 4.28 -10.26
CA ARG A 36 15.75 3.16 -10.58
C ARG A 36 17.22 3.57 -10.40
N CYS A 37 17.58 4.80 -10.76
CA CYS A 37 18.92 5.34 -10.61
C CYS A 37 19.34 5.36 -9.12
N ASP A 38 18.46 5.85 -8.26
CA ASP A 38 18.71 5.93 -6.82
C ASP A 38 18.84 4.53 -6.18
N ILE A 39 18.03 3.56 -6.62
CA ILE A 39 18.18 2.16 -6.19
C ILE A 39 19.54 1.60 -6.59
N ILE A 40 19.96 1.81 -7.85
CA ILE A 40 21.23 1.28 -8.38
C ILE A 40 22.43 1.89 -7.67
N ASN A 41 22.37 3.20 -7.37
CA ASN A 41 23.45 3.94 -6.75
C ASN A 41 23.44 3.85 -5.21
N ALA A 42 22.49 3.15 -4.61
CA ALA A 42 22.41 2.98 -3.17
C ALA A 42 23.60 2.13 -2.66
N ASP A 43 24.30 2.63 -1.63
CA ASP A 43 25.61 2.13 -1.16
C ASP A 43 25.53 1.04 -0.09
N GLY A 44 24.33 0.55 0.22
CA GLY A 44 24.02 -0.42 1.27
C GLY A 44 23.77 0.21 2.63
N ARG A 45 24.17 1.47 2.82
CA ARG A 45 24.31 2.10 4.13
C ARG A 45 23.32 3.22 4.33
N ASN A 46 23.04 3.98 3.27
CA ASN A 46 22.18 5.15 3.29
C ASN A 46 20.90 4.90 2.50
N MET A 47 19.76 5.31 3.04
CA MET A 47 18.50 5.25 2.30
C MET A 47 18.63 6.01 0.97
N PRO A 48 18.23 5.41 -0.18
CA PRO A 48 18.09 6.19 -1.41
C PRO A 48 17.09 7.35 -1.19
N PRO A 49 17.24 8.49 -1.87
CA PRO A 49 16.25 9.55 -1.80
C PRO A 49 14.85 9.06 -2.16
N LEU A 50 13.88 9.27 -1.27
CA LEU A 50 12.48 8.84 -1.45
C LEU A 50 11.55 10.05 -1.49
N LYS A 51 10.53 9.98 -2.36
CA LYS A 51 9.33 10.80 -2.21
C LYS A 51 8.28 10.00 -1.43
N LYS A 52 7.55 10.65 -0.52
CA LYS A 52 6.49 10.04 0.29
C LYS A 52 5.19 10.82 0.17
N LEU A 53 4.09 10.11 -0.04
CA LEU A 53 2.73 10.61 0.21
C LEU A 53 2.05 9.66 1.19
N SER A 54 1.51 10.18 2.28
CA SER A 54 0.76 9.38 3.25
C SER A 54 -0.36 10.24 3.82
N PHE A 55 -1.56 9.68 3.87
CA PHE A 55 -2.71 10.35 4.46
C PHE A 55 -3.73 9.33 4.96
N ARG A 56 -4.52 9.77 5.94
CA ARG A 56 -5.71 9.07 6.40
C ARG A 56 -6.93 9.60 5.67
N CYS A 57 -7.96 8.78 5.61
CA CYS A 57 -9.20 9.17 4.99
C CYS A 57 -10.41 8.67 5.77
N ASN A 58 -11.46 9.48 5.78
CA ASN A 58 -12.76 9.06 6.28
C ASN A 58 -13.38 8.07 5.27
N PRO A 59 -13.59 6.80 5.64
CA PRO A 59 -14.11 5.79 4.72
C PRO A 59 -15.59 5.97 4.39
N GLN A 60 -16.31 6.87 5.09
CA GLN A 60 -17.77 7.01 5.03
C GLN A 60 -18.52 5.67 5.22
N ARG A 61 -17.88 4.77 5.98
CA ARG A 61 -18.30 3.40 6.23
C ARG A 61 -17.79 2.95 7.59
N LYS A 62 -18.53 2.08 8.26
CA LYS A 62 -18.10 1.47 9.52
C LYS A 62 -16.80 0.68 9.31
N ILE A 63 -15.80 0.96 10.15
CA ILE A 63 -14.58 0.17 10.25
C ILE A 63 -14.89 -1.07 11.10
N SER A 64 -14.53 -2.25 10.61
CA SER A 64 -14.71 -3.50 11.34
C SER A 64 -13.86 -3.49 12.62
N LEU A 65 -14.33 -4.19 13.67
CA LEU A 65 -13.58 -4.28 14.93
C LEU A 65 -12.18 -4.90 14.72
N GLU A 66 -12.07 -5.88 13.83
CA GLU A 66 -10.81 -6.52 13.46
C GLU A 66 -9.85 -5.52 12.81
N ALA A 67 -10.31 -4.73 11.83
CA ALA A 67 -9.50 -3.69 11.19
C ALA A 67 -9.09 -2.60 12.18
N ALA A 68 -10.02 -2.14 13.04
CA ALA A 68 -9.71 -1.15 14.07
C ALA A 68 -8.68 -1.66 15.08
N THR A 69 -8.76 -2.93 15.47
CA THR A 69 -7.79 -3.57 16.38
C THR A 69 -6.41 -3.68 15.73
N LEU A 70 -6.35 -4.02 14.43
CA LEU A 70 -5.09 -4.20 13.72
C LEU A 70 -4.36 -2.87 13.47
N THR A 71 -5.12 -1.84 13.08
CA THR A 71 -4.60 -0.55 12.60
C THR A 71 -4.53 0.52 13.68
N GLY A 72 -5.35 0.40 14.72
CA GLY A 72 -5.56 1.45 15.73
C GLY A 72 -6.40 2.62 15.22
N LEU A 73 -7.05 2.49 14.04
CA LEU A 73 -7.89 3.53 13.45
C LEU A 73 -9.37 3.19 13.65
N THR A 74 -10.14 4.15 14.17
CA THR A 74 -11.58 4.04 14.37
C THR A 74 -12.32 5.12 13.59
N ASN A 75 -13.63 4.95 13.39
CA ASN A 75 -14.44 5.97 12.71
C ASN A 75 -14.36 7.33 13.41
N ASP A 76 -14.33 7.37 14.74
CA ASP A 76 -14.25 8.61 15.52
C ASP A 76 -12.93 9.35 15.28
N LEU A 77 -11.81 8.61 15.16
CA LEU A 77 -10.50 9.20 14.86
C LEU A 77 -10.42 9.76 13.43
N LEU A 78 -11.20 9.20 12.51
CA LEU A 78 -11.17 9.55 11.09
C LEU A 78 -12.32 10.46 10.66
N ILE A 79 -13.19 10.88 11.58
CA ILE A 79 -14.41 11.62 11.22
C ILE A 79 -14.14 12.94 10.50
N ASN A 80 -13.07 13.64 10.92
CA ASN A 80 -12.64 14.94 10.37
C ASN A 80 -11.58 14.79 9.26
N GLU A 81 -11.17 13.57 8.93
CA GLU A 81 -10.24 13.33 7.83
C GLU A 81 -10.97 13.50 6.48
N PRO A 82 -10.27 13.91 5.42
CA PRO A 82 -10.84 14.02 4.08
C PRO A 82 -11.29 12.65 3.57
N ILE A 83 -12.28 12.62 2.68
CA ILE A 83 -12.63 11.35 2.00
C ILE A 83 -11.60 11.05 0.91
N PHE A 84 -11.49 9.79 0.49
CA PHE A 84 -10.47 9.40 -0.50
C PHE A 84 -10.55 10.23 -1.79
N LYS A 85 -11.78 10.53 -2.24
CA LYS A 85 -12.05 11.34 -3.43
C LYS A 85 -11.33 12.69 -3.40
N ASP A 86 -11.23 13.33 -2.24
CA ASP A 86 -10.60 14.65 -2.09
C ASP A 86 -9.08 14.60 -2.31
N LYS A 87 -8.48 13.39 -2.26
CA LYS A 87 -7.04 13.17 -2.41
C LYS A 87 -6.62 12.73 -3.80
N ILE A 88 -7.55 12.45 -4.71
CA ILE A 88 -7.25 12.01 -6.08
C ILE A 88 -6.27 12.94 -6.79
N LYS A 89 -6.48 14.26 -6.72
CA LYS A 89 -5.59 15.25 -7.33
C LYS A 89 -4.16 15.12 -6.79
N CYS A 90 -4.02 15.04 -5.47
CA CYS A 90 -2.73 14.91 -4.80
C CYS A 90 -2.02 13.59 -5.16
N ILE A 91 -2.77 12.48 -5.26
CA ILE A 91 -2.21 11.20 -5.70
C ILE A 91 -1.73 11.28 -7.15
N ASN A 92 -2.52 11.87 -8.05
CA ASN A 92 -2.13 12.03 -9.45
C ASN A 92 -0.86 12.89 -9.61
N GLU A 93 -0.78 14.01 -8.89
CA GLU A 93 0.42 14.86 -8.86
C GLU A 93 1.63 14.12 -8.27
N PHE A 94 1.43 13.27 -7.26
CA PHE A 94 2.51 12.45 -6.72
C PHE A 94 3.01 11.38 -7.71
N LEU A 95 2.10 10.82 -8.52
CA LEU A 95 2.38 9.79 -9.51
C LEU A 95 2.92 10.34 -10.84
N ASP A 96 2.94 11.67 -11.02
CA ASP A 96 3.65 12.34 -12.11
C ASP A 96 5.18 12.23 -11.90
N LEU A 97 5.70 11.07 -12.29
CA LEU A 97 7.06 10.60 -12.02
C LEU A 97 7.70 10.13 -13.33
N PRO A 98 9.04 10.08 -13.40
CA PRO A 98 9.74 9.57 -14.59
C PRO A 98 9.21 8.20 -15.02
N GLU A 99 8.64 8.16 -16.21
CA GLU A 99 8.03 6.96 -16.79
C GLU A 99 9.10 6.01 -17.35
N PRO A 100 8.84 4.69 -17.36
CA PRO A 100 7.63 4.04 -16.85
C PRO A 100 7.64 3.87 -15.33
N VAL A 101 6.47 4.10 -14.73
CA VAL A 101 6.21 3.90 -13.29
C VAL A 101 5.70 2.47 -13.05
N CYS A 102 6.18 1.84 -11.97
CA CYS A 102 5.73 0.53 -11.49
C CYS A 102 5.20 0.61 -10.07
N LEU A 103 3.92 0.31 -9.87
CA LEU A 103 3.33 0.17 -8.53
C LEU A 103 3.68 -1.20 -7.96
N VAL A 104 4.17 -1.20 -6.73
CA VAL A 104 4.61 -2.40 -5.99
C VAL A 104 3.82 -2.48 -4.70
N ALA A 105 3.07 -3.58 -4.53
CA ALA A 105 2.32 -3.84 -3.31
C ALA A 105 2.36 -5.34 -2.98
N HIS A 106 2.37 -5.66 -1.69
CA HIS A 106 2.41 -7.05 -1.25
C HIS A 106 1.06 -7.70 -1.27
N SER A 107 0.95 -8.78 -2.06
CA SER A 107 -0.35 -9.33 -2.40
C SER A 107 -1.28 -8.28 -3.02
N GLY A 108 -0.74 -7.30 -3.76
CA GLY A 108 -1.53 -6.17 -4.30
C GLY A 108 -2.72 -6.58 -5.17
N HIS A 109 -2.67 -7.74 -5.85
CA HIS A 109 -3.83 -8.27 -6.59
C HIS A 109 -4.98 -8.74 -5.70
N LYS A 110 -4.72 -9.07 -4.42
CA LYS A 110 -5.74 -9.48 -3.47
C LYS A 110 -6.50 -8.28 -2.92
N LEU A 111 -5.77 -7.21 -2.59
CA LEU A 111 -6.34 -6.03 -1.93
C LEU A 111 -5.95 -4.73 -2.65
N ASP A 112 -4.69 -4.33 -2.56
CA ASP A 112 -4.29 -2.94 -2.75
C ASP A 112 -4.61 -2.36 -4.13
N PHE A 113 -4.35 -3.11 -5.21
CA PHE A 113 -4.64 -2.65 -6.56
C PHE A 113 -6.13 -2.62 -6.87
N LYS A 114 -6.90 -3.55 -6.28
CA LYS A 114 -8.36 -3.57 -6.41
C LYS A 114 -8.97 -2.41 -5.64
N LEU A 115 -8.49 -2.16 -4.43
CA LEU A 115 -8.94 -1.07 -3.58
C LEU A 115 -8.61 0.29 -4.21
N LEU A 116 -7.38 0.49 -4.68
CA LEU A 116 -7.00 1.71 -5.40
C LEU A 116 -7.93 1.96 -6.59
N ARG A 117 -8.19 0.93 -7.41
CA ARG A 117 -9.08 1.04 -8.56
C ARG A 117 -10.51 1.33 -8.16
N ALA A 118 -11.02 0.68 -7.11
CA ALA A 118 -12.35 0.91 -6.58
C ALA A 118 -12.52 2.36 -6.11
N GLU A 119 -11.56 2.90 -5.36
CA GLU A 119 -11.63 4.28 -4.88
C GLU A 119 -11.54 5.31 -6.02
N TYR A 120 -10.72 5.06 -7.05
CA TYR A 120 -10.70 5.90 -8.25
C TYR A 120 -12.04 5.85 -9.01
N ASN A 121 -12.61 4.66 -9.17
CA ASN A 121 -13.91 4.49 -9.81
C ASN A 121 -15.02 5.21 -9.04
N ASP A 122 -15.06 5.07 -7.72
CA ASP A 122 -16.05 5.72 -6.84
C ASP A 122 -15.90 7.25 -6.86
N ALA A 123 -14.67 7.75 -7.05
CA ALA A 123 -14.40 9.17 -7.25
C ALA A 123 -14.80 9.69 -8.65
N GLY A 124 -15.10 8.81 -9.60
CA GLY A 124 -15.31 9.16 -11.02
C GLY A 124 -14.01 9.56 -11.73
N ALA A 125 -12.86 9.11 -11.24
CA ALA A 125 -11.54 9.44 -11.76
C ALA A 125 -10.89 8.25 -12.47
N LYS A 126 -9.98 8.53 -13.42
CA LYS A 126 -9.17 7.50 -14.08
C LYS A 126 -7.82 7.39 -13.38
N LEU A 127 -7.45 6.17 -13.00
CA LEU A 127 -6.10 5.89 -12.52
C LEU A 127 -5.10 6.12 -13.68
N PRO A 128 -3.97 6.83 -13.45
CA PRO A 128 -2.96 7.02 -14.48
C PRO A 128 -2.43 5.68 -15.02
N MET A 129 -1.96 5.69 -16.27
CA MET A 129 -1.44 4.49 -16.91
C MET A 129 -0.11 4.09 -16.26
N ILE A 130 -0.17 3.13 -15.34
CA ILE A 130 0.97 2.68 -14.54
C ILE A 130 1.07 1.16 -14.61
N SER A 131 2.28 0.64 -14.69
CA SER A 131 2.50 -0.82 -14.65
C SER A 131 2.22 -1.33 -13.25
N LEU A 132 1.37 -2.34 -13.12
CA LEU A 132 1.06 -2.98 -11.84
C LEU A 132 1.92 -4.23 -11.66
N SER A 133 2.68 -4.30 -10.58
CA SER A 133 3.45 -5.49 -10.24
C SER A 133 3.05 -5.97 -8.85
N SER A 134 2.34 -7.11 -8.77
CA SER A 134 2.27 -7.84 -7.51
C SER A 134 3.63 -8.51 -7.31
N SER A 135 4.41 -8.00 -6.37
CA SER A 135 5.72 -8.56 -6.12
C SER A 135 5.61 -9.93 -5.46
N ASN A 136 5.78 -10.99 -6.24
CA ASN A 136 6.64 -12.12 -5.85
C ASN A 136 8.09 -11.75 -6.18
N LEU A 137 8.55 -10.56 -5.77
CA LEU A 137 9.96 -10.18 -5.92
C LEU A 137 10.80 -11.27 -5.22
N LYS A 138 11.89 -11.70 -5.83
CA LYS A 138 12.76 -12.71 -5.22
C LYS A 138 13.19 -12.20 -3.83
N PRO A 139 13.40 -13.08 -2.83
CA PRO A 139 13.73 -12.68 -1.45
C PRO A 139 14.89 -11.66 -1.34
N ILE A 140 15.80 -11.66 -2.31
CA ILE A 140 16.96 -10.76 -2.39
C ILE A 140 16.55 -9.29 -2.62
N ASP A 141 15.55 -9.01 -3.45
CA ASP A 141 15.08 -7.64 -3.70
C ASP A 141 14.28 -7.10 -2.49
N TYR A 142 13.53 -7.97 -1.81
CA TYR A 142 12.87 -7.64 -0.54
C TYR A 142 13.87 -7.36 0.57
N THR A 143 14.96 -8.14 0.66
CA THR A 143 15.98 -7.96 1.71
C THR A 143 16.71 -6.63 1.57
N LEU A 144 17.01 -6.20 0.35
CA LEU A 144 17.59 -4.88 0.07
C LEU A 144 16.62 -3.77 0.49
N ILE A 145 15.40 -3.73 -0.03
CA ILE A 145 14.43 -2.67 0.36
C ILE A 145 14.15 -2.67 1.87
N TYR A 146 14.09 -3.85 2.49
CA TYR A 146 13.91 -4.03 3.94
C TYR A 146 15.09 -3.53 4.78
N TRP A 147 16.34 -3.72 4.32
CA TRP A 147 17.52 -3.24 5.04
C TRP A 147 17.59 -1.71 5.06
N TYR A 148 17.21 -1.05 3.95
CA TYR A 148 17.27 0.39 3.84
C TYR A 148 16.10 1.09 4.54
N LEU A 149 14.88 0.50 4.53
CA LEU A 149 13.69 1.12 5.15
C LEU A 149 13.64 1.08 6.70
N LYS A 150 14.62 0.43 7.35
CA LYS A 150 14.64 0.12 8.79
C LYS A 150 14.54 1.29 9.78
N PRO A 151 15.09 2.50 9.56
CA PRO A 151 15.08 3.49 10.64
C PRO A 151 13.79 4.30 10.77
N VAL A 152 12.90 4.30 9.77
CA VAL A 152 11.78 5.27 9.68
C VAL A 152 10.38 4.62 9.71
N TYR A 153 10.25 3.32 9.43
CA TYR A 153 8.96 2.69 9.11
C TYR A 153 8.60 1.46 9.95
N VAL A 154 8.94 1.48 11.24
CA VAL A 154 8.62 0.40 12.17
C VAL A 154 7.12 0.06 12.17
N LYS A 155 6.19 0.98 11.87
CA LYS A 155 4.75 0.65 11.78
C LYS A 155 4.33 -0.04 10.47
N THR A 156 4.63 0.53 9.31
CA THR A 156 4.22 -0.02 8.00
C THR A 156 4.83 -1.41 7.75
N ILE A 157 6.09 -1.61 8.13
CA ILE A 157 6.77 -2.90 8.02
C ILE A 157 6.27 -3.90 9.07
N ILE A 158 5.92 -3.49 10.30
CA ILE A 158 5.30 -4.39 11.28
C ILE A 158 3.90 -4.83 10.84
N MET A 159 3.09 -3.96 10.26
CA MET A 159 1.77 -4.33 9.74
C MET A 159 1.90 -5.33 8.58
N PHE A 160 2.89 -5.12 7.73
CA PHE A 160 3.25 -6.04 6.65
C PHE A 160 3.75 -7.41 7.15
N ILE A 161 4.64 -7.42 8.16
CA ILE A 161 5.12 -8.65 8.84
C ILE A 161 3.96 -9.35 9.55
N ARG A 162 3.06 -8.62 10.23
CA ARG A 162 1.86 -9.18 10.86
C ARG A 162 0.93 -9.82 9.84
N ARG A 163 0.68 -9.18 8.69
CA ARG A 163 -0.13 -9.76 7.61
C ARG A 163 0.54 -10.99 6.98
N LEU A 164 1.87 -11.02 6.85
CA LEU A 164 2.63 -12.20 6.40
C LEU A 164 2.58 -13.36 7.40
N LEU A 165 2.72 -13.08 8.70
CA LEU A 165 2.64 -14.08 9.76
C LEU A 165 1.23 -14.62 9.98
N LEU A 166 0.20 -13.80 9.76
CA LEU A 166 -1.21 -14.24 9.78
C LEU A 166 -1.55 -15.08 8.54
N ALA A 167 -1.02 -14.71 7.37
CA ALA A 167 -1.20 -15.48 6.14
C ALA A 167 -0.51 -16.85 6.19
N SER A 168 0.66 -16.97 6.84
CA SER A 168 1.35 -18.26 6.99
C SER A 168 0.68 -19.19 8.01
N ARG A 169 0.02 -18.64 9.05
CA ARG A 169 -0.77 -19.44 10.01
C ARG A 169 -2.00 -20.07 9.37
N ASN A 170 -2.71 -19.34 8.51
CA ASN A 170 -3.90 -19.85 7.81
C ASN A 170 -3.61 -20.89 6.72
N THR A 171 -2.36 -20.99 6.24
CA THR A 171 -1.95 -22.04 5.30
C THR A 171 -1.58 -23.36 5.98
N VAL A 172 -1.17 -23.33 7.25
CA VAL A 172 -0.80 -24.54 8.01
C VAL A 172 -2.05 -25.25 8.56
N GLU A 173 -3.11 -24.53 8.93
CA GLU A 173 -4.36 -25.16 9.40
C GLU A 173 -5.22 -25.78 8.27
N ARG A 174 -4.92 -25.52 7.00
CA ARG A 174 -5.61 -26.11 5.84
C ARG A 174 -4.89 -27.31 5.22
N SER A 175 -3.67 -27.65 5.69
CA SER A 175 -2.94 -28.83 5.23
C SER A 175 -3.12 -30.06 6.13
N ASP A 176 -3.81 -29.93 7.28
CA ASP A 176 -4.06 -31.02 8.24
C ASP A 176 -5.56 -31.39 8.36
N LYS A 177 -6.31 -31.34 7.25
CA LYS A 177 -7.64 -31.96 7.12
C LYS A 177 -7.80 -32.71 5.81
#